data_AF-A0A6P8XK97-F1
#
_entry.id   AF-A0A6P8XK97-F1
#
_cell.length_a   1.000
_cell.length_b   1.000
_cell.length_c   1.000
_cell.angle_alpha   90.00
_cell.angle_beta   90.00
_cell.angle_gamma   90.00
#
_symmetry.space_group_name_H-M   'P 1'
#
loop_
_entity.id
_entity.type
_entity.pdbx_description
1 polymer ?
#
loop_
_entity_poly.entity_id
_entity_poly.type
_entity_poly.pdbx_seq_one_letter_code
_entity_poly.pdbx_strand_id
1 'polypeptide(L)'
;MEDTAVTQEGSSNSSEPLNEAEEKPQQPSPEFLQRKIYFLMDQLKAMHAELPEILQTRISYDLLTELANCVLNESIFDIVKALMELQHVTEKHLIQMRAQVENEYEIEVADWRAKIKDPEELQHILGLMKIKHTKKLVETDKKIVEVLDQKVYDQQSMLQKAGVPGFYHTQSPKEIKIQMFLLDFILRLSRLKYEPNK
;
A
#
# COMPACT_ATOMS: atom_id res chain seq x y z
N MET A 1 -94.59 -7.18 12.25
CA MET A 1 -94.39 -6.94 10.82
C MET A 1 -92.89 -6.76 10.64
N GLU A 2 -92.11 -7.84 10.84
CA GLU A 2 -91.96 -9.01 9.92
C GLU A 2 -91.18 -8.59 8.66
N ASP A 3 -90.21 -9.32 8.09
CA ASP A 3 -89.28 -10.39 8.54
C ASP A 3 -88.16 -10.46 7.44
N THR A 4 -87.10 -11.30 7.41
CA THR A 4 -86.74 -12.52 8.15
C THR A 4 -85.21 -12.61 8.33
N ALA A 5 -84.73 -13.60 9.12
CA ALA A 5 -83.33 -14.03 9.11
C ALA A 5 -82.94 -14.81 7.83
N VAL A 6 -81.63 -14.98 7.57
CA VAL A 6 -80.96 -16.31 7.47
C VAL A 6 -79.44 -16.13 7.30
N THR A 7 -78.69 -17.07 7.86
CA THR A 7 -77.24 -17.07 8.10
C THR A 7 -76.52 -18.09 7.19
N GLN A 8 -75.24 -17.84 6.85
CA GLN A 8 -74.16 -18.85 6.69
C GLN A 8 -74.32 -19.93 5.56
N GLU A 9 -73.31 -20.61 4.99
CA GLU A 9 -71.83 -20.71 5.10
C GLU A 9 -71.21 -20.89 3.69
N GLY A 10 -69.88 -20.95 3.53
CA GLY A 10 -69.31 -21.52 2.28
C GLY A 10 -67.86 -21.24 1.88
N SER A 11 -66.89 -21.68 2.70
CA SER A 11 -65.54 -22.17 2.31
C SER A 11 -64.67 -21.45 1.24
N SER A 12 -63.49 -21.05 1.71
CA SER A 12 -62.17 -21.40 1.14
C SER A 12 -61.80 -21.03 -0.30
N ASN A 13 -60.79 -20.17 -0.42
CA ASN A 13 -59.62 -20.58 -1.21
C ASN A 13 -58.31 -20.05 -0.59
N SER A 14 -57.27 -20.87 -0.65
CA SER A 14 -55.99 -20.66 0.05
C SER A 14 -54.93 -20.09 -0.89
N SER A 15 -54.21 -19.06 -0.48
CA SER A 15 -52.92 -18.69 -1.07
C SER A 15 -52.13 -17.70 -0.18
N GLU A 16 -51.33 -18.23 0.74
CA GLU A 16 -49.98 -17.67 0.88
C GLU A 16 -49.19 -18.09 -0.37
N PRO A 17 -48.21 -17.29 -0.82
CA PRO A 17 -46.85 -17.69 -0.44
C PRO A 17 -45.88 -16.53 -0.17
N LEU A 18 -44.87 -16.87 0.64
CA LEU A 18 -43.50 -16.33 0.59
C LEU A 18 -43.35 -14.83 0.87
N ASN A 19 -43.27 -14.52 2.17
CA ASN A 19 -42.53 -13.36 2.66
C ASN A 19 -41.03 -13.59 2.40
N GLU A 20 -40.54 -13.20 1.22
CA GLU A 20 -39.11 -13.16 0.91
C GLU A 20 -38.44 -12.14 1.85
N ALA A 21 -37.92 -12.64 2.97
CA ALA A 21 -37.07 -11.86 3.85
C ALA A 21 -35.78 -11.52 3.09
N GLU A 22 -35.74 -10.32 2.50
CA GLU A 22 -34.51 -9.72 1.99
C GLU A 22 -33.43 -9.81 3.08
N GLU A 23 -32.43 -10.67 2.89
CA GLU A 23 -31.22 -10.69 3.71
C GLU A 23 -30.43 -9.40 3.45
N LYS A 24 -30.89 -8.31 4.05
CA LYS A 24 -30.15 -7.07 4.15
C LYS A 24 -28.80 -7.42 4.81
N PRO A 25 -27.66 -7.08 4.19
CA PRO A 25 -26.35 -7.47 4.70
C PRO A 25 -26.23 -6.94 6.13
N GLN A 26 -26.23 -7.86 7.10
CA GLN A 26 -26.21 -7.52 8.52
C GLN A 26 -24.90 -6.78 8.80
N GLN A 27 -24.99 -5.49 9.12
CA GLN A 27 -23.81 -4.75 9.53
C GLN A 27 -23.21 -5.40 10.79
N PRO A 28 -21.88 -5.55 10.88
CA PRO A 28 -21.25 -6.22 11.99
C PRO A 28 -21.62 -5.55 13.32
N SER A 29 -21.92 -6.35 14.34
CA SER A 29 -22.34 -5.81 15.63
C SER A 29 -21.25 -4.95 16.28
N PRO A 30 -21.60 -3.93 17.09
CA PRO A 30 -20.61 -3.13 17.81
C PRO A 30 -19.66 -3.97 18.66
N GLU A 31 -20.15 -5.05 19.27
CA GLU A 31 -19.35 -6.00 20.03
C GLU A 31 -18.33 -6.75 19.16
N PHE A 32 -18.72 -7.18 17.95
CA PHE A 32 -17.80 -7.83 17.02
C PHE A 32 -16.69 -6.88 16.59
N LEU A 33 -17.03 -5.63 16.26
CA LEU A 33 -16.06 -4.59 15.93
C LEU A 33 -15.10 -4.32 17.10
N GLN A 34 -15.63 -4.20 18.33
CA GLN A 34 -14.82 -3.98 19.53
C GLN A 34 -13.83 -5.13 19.80
N ARG A 35 -14.24 -6.39 19.60
CA ARG A 35 -13.33 -7.55 19.69
C ARG A 35 -12.28 -7.54 18.57
N LYS A 36 -12.66 -7.20 17.32
CA LYS A 36 -11.72 -7.04 16.19
C LYS A 36 -10.68 -5.93 16.50
N ILE A 37 -11.09 -4.79 17.07
CA ILE A 37 -10.18 -3.73 17.52
C ILE A 37 -9.20 -4.24 18.57
N TYR A 38 -9.66 -4.95 19.61
CA TYR A 38 -8.77 -5.49 20.64
C TYR A 38 -7.74 -6.47 20.08
N PHE A 39 -8.16 -7.38 19.19
CA PHE A 39 -7.25 -8.28 18.48
C PHE A 39 -6.20 -7.51 17.66
N LEU A 40 -6.64 -6.55 16.82
CA LEU A 40 -5.73 -5.74 16.00
C LEU A 40 -4.74 -4.93 16.87
N MET A 41 -5.22 -4.40 18.00
CA MET A 41 -4.39 -3.63 18.94
C MET A 41 -3.33 -4.49 19.62
N ASP A 42 -3.65 -5.74 20.00
CA ASP A 42 -2.67 -6.65 20.59
C ASP A 42 -1.57 -7.03 19.58
N GLN A 43 -1.97 -7.32 18.33
CA GLN A 43 -1.04 -7.57 17.22
C GLN A 43 -0.15 -6.33 16.94
N LEU A 44 -0.69 -5.11 16.99
CA LEU A 44 0.06 -3.88 16.84
C LEU A 44 1.04 -3.63 18.00
N LYS A 45 0.68 -3.95 19.23
CA LYS A 45 1.59 -3.88 20.39
C LYS A 45 2.74 -4.88 20.26
N ALA A 46 2.46 -6.11 19.84
CA ALA A 46 3.50 -7.10 19.59
C ALA A 46 4.49 -6.62 18.51
N MET A 47 3.98 -6.10 17.38
CA MET A 47 4.82 -5.55 16.31
C MET A 47 5.58 -4.27 16.73
N HIS A 48 5.03 -3.45 17.62
CA HIS A 48 5.73 -2.30 18.21
C HIS A 48 6.88 -2.73 19.11
N ALA A 49 6.70 -3.76 19.93
CA ALA A 49 7.75 -4.31 20.79
C ALA A 49 8.95 -4.92 20.02
N GLU A 50 8.75 -5.36 18.77
CA GLU A 50 9.83 -5.80 17.87
C GLU A 50 10.71 -4.63 17.36
N LEU A 51 10.25 -3.38 17.44
CA LEU A 51 11.00 -2.23 16.93
C LEU A 51 12.17 -1.84 17.83
N PRO A 52 13.25 -1.24 17.29
CA PRO A 52 14.27 -0.57 18.09
C PRO A 52 13.69 0.52 19.01
N GLU A 53 14.17 0.62 20.25
CA GLU A 53 13.68 1.52 21.31
C GLU A 53 13.57 3.01 20.89
N ILE A 54 14.52 3.48 20.08
CA ILE A 54 14.54 4.84 19.49
C ILE A 54 13.29 5.14 18.65
N LEU A 55 12.65 4.11 18.09
CA LEU A 55 11.44 4.19 17.28
C LEU A 55 10.19 3.86 18.11
N GLN A 56 10.28 2.95 19.08
CA GLN A 56 9.18 2.68 20.02
C GLN A 56 8.70 3.96 20.72
N THR A 57 9.65 4.76 21.23
CA THR A 57 9.38 6.06 21.89
C THR A 57 8.75 7.12 20.99
N ARG A 58 8.66 6.88 19.67
CA ARG A 58 8.05 7.78 18.68
C ARG A 58 6.63 7.38 18.26
N ILE A 59 6.24 6.15 18.52
CA ILE A 59 4.91 5.62 18.17
C ILE A 59 4.12 5.48 19.47
N SER A 60 3.13 6.36 19.68
CA SER A 60 2.26 6.32 20.85
C SER A 60 1.23 5.19 20.75
N TYR A 61 0.75 4.71 21.91
CA TYR A 61 -0.36 3.74 21.94
C TYR A 61 -1.67 4.33 21.43
N ASP A 62 -1.84 5.66 21.49
CA ASP A 62 -2.99 6.36 20.90
C ASP A 62 -2.96 6.21 19.37
N LEU A 63 -1.80 6.44 18.73
CA LEU A 63 -1.60 6.25 17.29
C LEU A 63 -1.85 4.79 16.86
N LEU A 64 -1.42 3.80 17.67
CA LEU A 64 -1.74 2.39 17.41
C LEU A 64 -3.25 2.11 17.54
N THR A 65 -3.94 2.78 18.46
CA THR A 65 -5.40 2.66 18.63
C THR A 65 -6.15 3.26 17.44
N GLU A 66 -5.75 4.46 17.00
CA GLU A 66 -6.28 5.09 15.78
C GLU A 66 -6.05 4.19 14.55
N LEU A 67 -4.85 3.59 14.43
CA LEU A 67 -4.51 2.69 13.34
C LEU A 67 -5.35 1.41 13.36
N ALA A 68 -5.57 0.81 14.53
CA ALA A 68 -6.44 -0.36 14.71
C ALA A 68 -7.89 -0.08 14.27
N ASN A 69 -8.40 1.14 14.52
CA ASN A 69 -9.71 1.57 14.05
C ASN A 69 -9.72 1.84 12.53
N CYS A 70 -8.69 2.49 12.00
CA CYS A 70 -8.55 2.79 10.57
C CYS A 70 -8.62 1.53 9.71
N VAL A 71 -7.86 0.48 10.07
CA VAL A 71 -7.79 -0.78 9.31
C VAL A 71 -9.01 -1.70 9.48
N LEU A 72 -10.04 -1.29 10.23
CA LEU A 72 -11.35 -1.96 10.17
C LEU A 72 -12.00 -1.79 8.78
N ASN A 73 -11.71 -0.66 8.11
CA ASN A 73 -12.08 -0.43 6.73
C ASN A 73 -11.09 -1.16 5.81
N GLU A 74 -11.53 -2.28 5.23
CA GLU A 74 -10.65 -3.18 4.48
C GLU A 74 -10.09 -2.54 3.19
N SER A 75 -10.73 -1.49 2.67
CA SER A 75 -10.20 -0.71 1.53
C SER A 75 -8.87 -0.02 1.83
N ILE A 76 -8.51 0.22 3.11
CA ILE A 76 -7.19 0.73 3.50
C ILE A 76 -6.10 -0.28 3.13
N PHE A 77 -6.35 -1.58 3.28
CA PHE A 77 -5.40 -2.61 2.86
C PHE A 77 -5.24 -2.64 1.33
N ASP A 78 -6.31 -2.40 0.58
CA ASP A 78 -6.26 -2.41 -0.88
C ASP A 78 -5.55 -1.17 -1.43
N ILE A 79 -5.74 0.00 -0.82
CA ILE A 79 -4.94 1.22 -1.10
C ILE A 79 -3.45 0.94 -0.86
N VAL A 80 -3.09 0.37 0.29
CA VAL A 80 -1.69 0.09 0.63
C VAL A 80 -1.06 -0.96 -0.32
N LYS A 81 -1.80 -2.02 -0.68
CA LYS A 81 -1.35 -3.00 -1.69
C LYS A 81 -1.16 -2.35 -3.07
N ALA A 82 -2.08 -1.49 -3.51
CA ALA A 82 -1.99 -0.80 -4.80
C ALA A 82 -0.80 0.17 -4.85
N LEU A 83 -0.53 0.90 -3.77
CA LEU A 83 0.65 1.77 -3.66
C LEU A 83 1.96 0.98 -3.69
N MET A 84 2.01 -0.20 -3.05
CA MET A 84 3.17 -1.10 -3.07
C MET A 84 3.42 -1.68 -4.47
N GLU A 85 2.37 -2.11 -5.18
CA GLU A 85 2.50 -2.61 -6.57
C GLU A 85 2.97 -1.51 -7.53
N LEU A 86 2.40 -0.30 -7.41
CA LEU A 86 2.82 0.87 -8.19
C LEU A 86 4.28 1.25 -7.91
N GLN A 87 4.73 1.11 -6.66
CA GLN A 87 6.12 1.30 -6.27
C GLN A 87 7.03 0.26 -6.95
N HIS A 88 6.73 -1.04 -6.85
CA HIS A 88 7.54 -2.09 -7.50
C HIS A 88 7.67 -1.89 -9.01
N VAL A 89 6.58 -1.52 -9.70
CA VAL A 89 6.61 -1.22 -11.14
C VAL A 89 7.50 -0.01 -11.43
N THR A 90 7.43 1.04 -10.60
CA THR A 90 8.28 2.24 -10.73
C THR A 90 9.75 1.91 -10.49
N GLU A 91 10.09 1.21 -9.39
CA GLU A 91 11.45 0.79 -9.05
C GLU A 91 12.07 -0.07 -10.14
N LYS A 92 11.32 -1.05 -10.67
CA LYS A 92 11.75 -1.88 -11.80
C LYS A 92 12.09 -1.05 -13.03
N HIS A 93 11.28 -0.04 -13.35
CA HIS A 93 11.54 0.88 -14.46
C HIS A 93 12.79 1.74 -14.22
N LEU A 94 12.98 2.27 -13.01
CA LEU A 94 14.16 3.08 -12.65
C LEU A 94 15.47 2.26 -12.70
N ILE A 95 15.44 1.01 -12.22
CA ILE A 95 16.56 0.06 -12.32
C ILE A 95 16.89 -0.22 -13.80
N GLN A 96 15.87 -0.46 -14.64
CA GLN A 96 16.05 -0.67 -16.08
C GLN A 96 16.63 0.57 -16.77
N MET A 97 16.16 1.78 -16.43
CA MET A 97 16.69 3.04 -16.96
C MET A 97 18.17 3.23 -16.61
N ARG A 98 18.58 2.89 -15.38
CA ARG A 98 19.98 2.95 -14.97
C ARG A 98 20.85 1.93 -15.72
N ALA A 99 20.40 0.68 -15.77
CA ALA A 99 21.10 -0.41 -16.47
C ALA A 99 21.23 -0.15 -17.98
N GLN A 100 20.27 0.54 -18.59
CA GLN A 100 20.36 0.96 -20.00
C GLN A 100 21.57 1.87 -20.23
N VAL A 101 21.83 2.86 -19.36
CA VAL A 101 22.98 3.78 -19.50
C VAL A 101 24.30 3.03 -19.35
N GLU A 102 24.38 2.05 -18.44
CA GLU A 102 25.57 1.20 -18.27
C GLU A 102 25.80 0.30 -19.51
N ASN A 103 24.74 -0.27 -20.08
CA ASN A 103 24.82 -1.08 -21.29
C ASN A 103 25.18 -0.26 -22.55
N GLU A 104 24.69 0.97 -22.66
CA GLU A 104 25.08 1.90 -23.74
C GLU A 104 26.58 2.24 -23.70
N TYR A 105 27.17 2.36 -22.50
CA TYR A 105 28.62 2.52 -22.35
C TYR A 105 29.38 1.29 -22.87
N GLU A 106 29.02 0.07 -22.44
CA GLU A 106 29.73 -1.14 -22.87
C GLU A 106 29.62 -1.39 -24.38
N ILE A 107 28.46 -1.10 -25.00
CA ILE A 107 28.28 -1.18 -26.46
C ILE A 107 29.17 -0.15 -27.17
N GLU A 108 29.13 1.13 -26.79
CA GLU A 108 29.98 2.16 -27.39
C GLU A 108 31.49 1.80 -27.21
N VAL A 109 31.91 1.19 -26.09
CA VAL A 109 33.30 0.76 -25.83
C VAL A 109 33.71 -0.37 -26.78
N ALA A 110 32.86 -1.38 -26.94
CA ALA A 110 33.11 -2.49 -27.86
C ALA A 110 33.24 -1.99 -29.31
N ASP A 111 32.37 -1.07 -29.72
CA ASP A 111 32.38 -0.42 -31.02
C ASP A 111 33.69 0.34 -31.29
N TRP A 112 34.19 1.12 -30.34
CA TRP A 112 35.46 1.85 -30.50
C TRP A 112 36.66 0.92 -30.53
N ARG A 113 36.69 -0.14 -29.70
CA ARG A 113 37.73 -1.19 -29.75
C ARG A 113 37.76 -1.94 -31.08
N ALA A 114 36.63 -2.09 -31.77
CA ALA A 114 36.57 -2.71 -33.09
C ALA A 114 37.04 -1.77 -34.22
N LYS A 115 36.85 -0.44 -34.06
CA LYS A 115 37.15 0.57 -35.08
C LYS A 115 38.61 1.04 -35.05
N ILE A 116 39.19 1.23 -33.87
CA ILE A 116 40.51 1.84 -33.70
C ILE A 116 41.55 0.76 -33.38
N LYS A 117 42.61 0.72 -34.19
CA LYS A 117 43.73 -0.23 -34.05
C LYS A 117 44.95 0.37 -33.37
N ASP A 118 45.05 1.70 -33.33
CA ASP A 118 46.14 2.39 -32.63
C ASP A 118 45.87 2.39 -31.11
N PRO A 119 46.82 1.93 -30.27
CA PRO A 119 46.60 1.85 -28.83
C PRO A 119 46.47 3.21 -28.13
N GLU A 120 47.21 4.24 -28.59
CA GLU A 120 47.23 5.56 -27.94
C GLU A 120 45.95 6.34 -28.25
N GLU A 121 45.53 6.35 -29.52
CA GLU A 121 44.26 6.94 -29.97
C GLU A 121 43.06 6.27 -29.28
N LEU A 122 43.05 4.92 -29.20
CA LEU A 122 42.00 4.16 -28.52
C LEU A 122 41.96 4.49 -27.02
N GLN A 123 43.10 4.56 -26.35
CA GLN A 123 43.16 4.90 -24.92
C GLN A 123 42.61 6.31 -24.66
N HIS A 124 42.97 7.29 -25.49
CA HIS A 124 42.49 8.66 -25.37
C HIS A 124 40.96 8.74 -25.55
N ILE A 125 40.42 8.10 -26.59
CA ILE A 125 38.98 8.10 -26.88
C ILE A 125 38.18 7.38 -25.79
N LEU A 126 38.64 6.22 -25.30
CA LEU A 126 38.01 5.54 -24.17
C LEU A 126 38.04 6.39 -22.89
N GLY A 127 39.10 7.18 -22.67
CA GLY A 127 39.18 8.15 -21.58
C GLY A 127 38.11 9.24 -21.66
N LEU A 128 38.00 9.93 -22.80
CA LEU A 128 36.98 10.95 -23.05
C LEU A 128 35.55 10.38 -22.92
N MET A 129 35.35 9.18 -23.48
CA MET A 129 34.09 8.46 -23.44
C MET A 129 33.68 8.09 -22.01
N LYS A 130 34.62 7.61 -21.18
CA LYS A 130 34.37 7.32 -19.76
C LYS A 130 33.91 8.57 -19.00
N ILE A 131 34.51 9.73 -19.28
CA ILE A 131 34.10 11.02 -18.68
C ILE A 131 32.67 11.39 -19.11
N LYS A 132 32.34 11.27 -20.42
CA LYS A 132 30.98 11.51 -20.96
C LYS A 132 29.93 10.63 -20.28
N HIS A 133 30.17 9.32 -20.20
CA HIS A 133 29.21 8.37 -19.63
C HIS A 133 29.11 8.47 -18.11
N THR A 134 30.21 8.76 -17.40
CA THR A 134 30.15 9.02 -15.95
C THR A 134 29.25 10.22 -15.63
N LYS A 135 29.31 11.29 -16.43
CA LYS A 135 28.39 12.44 -16.30
C LYS A 135 26.94 12.03 -16.57
N LYS A 136 26.68 11.30 -17.66
CA LYS A 136 25.35 10.79 -18.02
C LYS A 136 24.76 9.91 -16.91
N LEU A 137 25.57 9.02 -16.31
CA LEU A 137 25.15 8.16 -15.22
C LEU A 137 24.75 8.98 -13.97
N VAL A 138 25.56 9.96 -13.58
CA VAL A 138 25.23 10.87 -12.46
C VAL A 138 23.98 11.70 -12.73
N GLU A 139 23.76 12.15 -13.96
CA GLU A 139 22.52 12.84 -14.36
C GLU A 139 21.29 11.93 -14.32
N THR A 140 21.44 10.66 -14.67
CA THR A 140 20.38 9.64 -14.56
C THR A 140 20.10 9.29 -13.10
N ASP A 141 21.14 9.07 -12.28
CA ASP A 141 21.01 8.77 -10.85
C ASP A 141 20.30 9.91 -10.10
N LYS A 142 20.53 11.19 -10.46
CA LYS A 142 19.77 12.32 -9.93
C LYS A 142 18.28 12.26 -10.28
N LYS A 143 17.93 11.99 -11.53
CA LYS A 143 16.53 11.85 -11.97
C LYS A 143 15.84 10.67 -11.28
N ILE A 144 16.56 9.59 -11.00
CA ILE A 144 16.05 8.45 -10.22
C ILE A 144 15.66 8.91 -8.82
N VAL A 145 16.52 9.65 -8.12
CA VAL A 145 16.22 10.20 -6.79
C VAL A 145 15.02 11.16 -6.84
N GLU A 146 14.98 12.09 -7.80
CA GLU A 146 13.84 13.01 -7.98
C GLU A 146 12.50 12.29 -8.16
N VAL A 147 12.47 11.18 -8.93
CA VAL A 147 11.27 10.36 -9.11
C VAL A 147 10.91 9.60 -7.82
N LEU A 148 11.89 9.07 -7.09
CA LEU A 148 11.66 8.37 -5.82
C LEU A 148 11.10 9.32 -4.75
N ASP A 149 11.67 10.52 -4.62
CA ASP A 149 11.19 11.55 -3.68
C ASP A 149 9.74 11.97 -4.00
N GLN A 150 9.42 12.14 -5.29
CA GLN A 150 8.04 12.40 -5.72
C GLN A 150 7.11 11.22 -5.41
N LYS A 151 7.57 9.96 -5.51
CA LYS A 151 6.75 8.79 -5.11
C LYS A 151 6.50 8.73 -3.60
N VAL A 152 7.48 9.08 -2.77
CA VAL A 152 7.28 9.21 -1.32
C VAL A 152 6.24 10.30 -1.02
N TYR A 153 6.33 11.46 -1.69
CA TYR A 153 5.33 12.53 -1.58
C TYR A 153 3.92 12.07 -1.99
N ASP A 154 3.78 11.38 -3.12
CA ASP A 154 2.51 10.89 -3.64
C ASP A 154 1.87 9.86 -2.68
N GLN A 155 2.67 8.92 -2.16
CA GLN A 155 2.24 7.90 -1.19
C GLN A 155 1.79 8.54 0.13
N GLN A 156 2.61 9.44 0.72
CA GLN A 156 2.24 10.21 1.91
C GLN A 156 0.92 10.95 1.72
N SER A 157 0.79 11.65 0.58
CA SER A 157 -0.41 12.42 0.23
C SER A 157 -1.64 11.53 0.07
N MET A 158 -1.49 10.33 -0.50
CA MET A 158 -2.60 9.41 -0.71
C MET A 158 -3.09 8.79 0.60
N LEU A 159 -2.16 8.35 1.47
CA LEU A 159 -2.46 7.77 2.77
C LEU A 159 -3.06 8.80 3.73
N GLN A 160 -2.55 10.03 3.73
CA GLN A 160 -3.13 11.15 4.48
C GLN A 160 -4.57 11.45 4.02
N LYS A 161 -4.84 11.48 2.70
CA LYS A 161 -6.19 11.69 2.14
C LYS A 161 -7.14 10.52 2.43
N ALA A 162 -6.62 9.30 2.53
CA ALA A 162 -7.38 8.12 2.94
C ALA A 162 -7.66 8.07 4.46
N GLY A 163 -7.15 9.04 5.23
CA GLY A 163 -7.35 9.11 6.68
C GLY A 163 -6.51 8.10 7.46
N VAL A 164 -5.40 7.61 6.91
CA VAL A 164 -4.51 6.68 7.61
C VAL A 164 -3.68 7.46 8.64
N PRO A 165 -3.78 7.16 9.94
CA PRO A 165 -3.14 7.95 10.98
C PRO A 165 -1.61 7.77 10.96
N GLY A 166 -0.89 8.82 11.35
CA GLY A 166 0.57 8.90 11.27
C GLY A 166 1.13 9.26 9.88
N PHE A 167 0.30 9.30 8.83
CA PHE A 167 0.71 9.74 7.49
C PHE A 167 0.43 11.22 7.26
N TYR A 168 1.49 11.93 6.92
CA TYR A 168 1.49 13.36 6.61
C TYR A 168 2.71 13.66 5.74
N HIS A 169 2.66 14.72 4.93
CA HIS A 169 3.83 15.08 4.13
C HIS A 169 5.03 15.46 5.01
N THR A 170 6.16 14.80 4.81
CA THR A 170 7.41 15.08 5.53
C THR A 170 8.63 14.64 4.72
N GLN A 171 9.68 15.46 4.74
CA GLN A 171 11.01 15.15 4.19
C GLN A 171 12.02 14.75 5.28
N SER A 172 11.59 14.66 6.55
CA SER A 172 12.47 14.23 7.65
C SER A 172 12.75 12.72 7.53
N PRO A 173 14.01 12.28 7.36
CA PRO A 173 14.32 10.84 7.22
C PRO A 173 13.90 10.00 8.44
N LYS A 174 13.79 10.62 9.62
CA LYS A 174 13.30 9.97 10.84
C LYS A 174 11.79 9.72 10.79
N GLU A 175 11.03 10.68 10.30
CA GLU A 175 9.56 10.59 10.20
C GLU A 175 9.14 9.68 9.03
N ILE A 176 9.83 9.78 7.88
CA ILE A 176 9.66 8.82 6.77
C ILE A 176 9.90 7.40 7.27
N LYS A 177 10.97 7.17 8.04
CA LYS A 177 11.26 5.84 8.61
C LYS A 177 10.16 5.34 9.56
N ILE A 178 9.53 6.22 10.35
CA ILE A 178 8.37 5.86 11.19
C ILE A 178 7.17 5.47 10.29
N GLN A 179 6.86 6.28 9.27
CA GLN A 179 5.79 6.00 8.31
C GLN A 179 5.99 4.66 7.56
N MET A 180 7.24 4.28 7.24
CA MET A 180 7.56 2.97 6.67
C MET A 180 7.22 1.81 7.62
N PHE A 181 7.44 1.96 8.94
CA PHE A 181 7.04 0.93 9.91
C PHE A 181 5.53 0.85 10.09
N LEU A 182 4.81 1.99 10.05
CA LEU A 182 3.34 1.98 10.05
C LEU A 182 2.78 1.29 8.79
N LEU A 183 3.41 1.47 7.62
CA LEU A 183 3.08 0.73 6.40
C LEU A 183 3.31 -0.78 6.55
N ASP A 184 4.46 -1.19 7.09
CA ASP A 184 4.75 -2.61 7.38
C ASP A 184 3.71 -3.21 8.35
N PHE A 185 3.30 -2.47 9.40
CA PHE A 185 2.25 -2.92 10.31
C PHE A 185 0.92 -3.14 9.57
N ILE A 186 0.47 -2.20 8.73
CA ILE A 186 -0.77 -2.37 7.93
C ILE A 186 -0.64 -3.58 6.99
N LEU A 187 0.50 -3.75 6.32
CA LEU A 187 0.76 -4.89 5.43
C LEU A 187 0.77 -6.23 6.17
N ARG A 188 1.35 -6.30 7.38
CA ARG A 188 1.32 -7.50 8.24
C ARG A 188 -0.09 -7.81 8.71
N LEU A 189 -0.84 -6.81 9.20
CA LEU A 189 -2.24 -6.95 9.60
C LEU A 189 -3.11 -7.48 8.45
N SER A 190 -2.87 -7.04 7.20
CA SER A 190 -3.61 -7.50 6.01
C SER A 190 -3.50 -9.01 5.72
N ARG A 191 -2.53 -9.69 6.34
CA ARG A 191 -2.28 -11.14 6.22
C ARG A 191 -2.90 -11.96 7.36
N LEU A 192 -3.34 -11.30 8.43
CA LEU A 192 -3.95 -11.95 9.59
C LEU A 192 -5.43 -12.20 9.33
N LYS A 193 -5.92 -13.35 9.77
CA LYS A 193 -7.35 -13.68 9.79
C LYS A 193 -7.85 -13.54 11.21
N TYR A 194 -8.81 -12.65 11.43
CA TYR A 194 -9.53 -12.55 12.68
C TYR A 194 -10.64 -13.60 12.72
N GLU A 195 -10.55 -14.56 13.64
CA GLU A 195 -11.58 -15.56 13.89
C GLU A 195 -12.26 -15.26 15.25
N PRO A 196 -13.52 -14.80 15.28
CA PRO A 196 -14.16 -14.27 16.50
C PRO A 196 -14.54 -15.33 17.56
N ASN A 197 -14.25 -16.61 17.29
CA ASN A 197 -14.70 -17.78 18.05
C ASN A 197 -13.52 -18.63 18.57
N LYS A 198 -12.33 -18.06 18.68
CA LYS A 198 -11.13 -18.64 19.33
C LYS A 198 -10.73 -17.77 20.52
#